data_AF-A0AAV8YPE4-F1
#
_entry.id   AF-A0AAV8YPE4-F1
#
_cell.length_a   1.000
_cell.length_b   1.000
_cell.length_c   1.000
_cell.angle_alpha   90.00
_cell.angle_beta   90.00
_cell.angle_gamma   90.00
#
_symmetry.space_group_name_H-M   'P 1'
#
loop_
_entity.id
_entity.type
_entity.pdbx_description
1 polymer ?
#
loop_
_entity_poly.entity_id
_entity_poly.type
_entity_poly.pdbx_seq_one_letter_code
_entity_poly.pdbx_strand_id
1 'polypeptide(L)' 'MIGACIFALCLWLRFEPGIQEWLQRLDAEQFYIGVYVLIIAAVVIMIVSFIGCASALQESSLALLILTHELPCT' A
#
# COMPACT_ATOMS: atom_id res chain seq x y z
N MET A 1 6.63 5.04 1.86
CA MET A 1 7.22 5.41 0.55
C MET A 1 7.18 4.23 -0.42
N ILE A 2 7.78 3.09 -0.07
CA ILE A 2 7.83 1.88 -0.91
C ILE A 2 6.44 1.38 -1.34
N GLY A 3 5.45 1.41 -0.44
CA GLY A 3 4.08 1.02 -0.76
C GLY A 3 3.42 1.87 -1.87
N ALA A 4 3.75 3.17 -1.95
CA ALA A 4 3.22 4.05 -2.99
C ALA A 4 3.84 3.76 -4.36
N CYS A 5 5.13 3.41 -4.41
CA CYS A 5 5.81 3.02 -5.64
C CYS A 5 5.24 1.73 -6.23
N ILE A 6 4.99 0.72 -5.39
CA ILE A 6 4.40 -0.56 -5.80
C ILE A 6 2.95 -0.35 -6.28
N PHE A 7 2.19 0.51 -5.59
CA PHE A 7 0.83 0.85 -5.99
C PHE A 7 0.79 1.59 -7.34
N ALA A 8 1.70 2.53 -7.57
CA ALA A 8 1.84 3.24 -8.85
C ALA A 8 2.24 2.30 -10.00
N LEU A 9 3.16 1.36 -9.77
CA LEU A 9 3.53 0.34 -10.75
C LEU A 9 2.36 -0.60 -11.09
N CYS A 10 1.58 -1.02 -10.09
CA CYS A 10 0.38 -1.84 -10.33
C CYS A 10 -0.70 -1.10 -11.11
N LEU A 11 -0.92 0.19 -10.81
CA LEU A 11 -1.85 1.06 -11.56
C LEU A 11 -1.39 1.23 -13.01
N TRP A 12 -0.09 1.44 -13.24
CA TRP A 12 0.48 1.54 -14.58
C TRP A 12 0.23 0.27 -15.39
N LEU A 13 0.50 -0.91 -14.81
CA LEU A 13 0.21 -2.21 -15.44
C LEU A 13 -1.29 -2.42 -15.72
N ARG A 14 -2.18 -1.88 -14.89
CA ARG A 14 -3.64 -1.99 -15.08
C ARG A 14 -4.17 -1.05 -16.16
N PHE A 15 -3.58 0.15 -16.25
CA PHE A 15 -3.98 1.19 -17.18
C PHE A 15 -3.42 1.02 -18.59
N GLU A 16 -2.47 0.11 -18.80
CA GLU A 16 -1.91 -0.21 -20.11
C GLU A 16 -2.91 -1.12 -20.88
N PRO A 17 -3.78 -0.58 -21.75
CA PRO A 17 -4.80 -1.38 -22.43
C PRO A 17 -4.17 -2.36 -23.44
N GLY A 18 -2.95 -2.05 -23.91
CA GLY A 18 -2.20 -2.91 -24.81
C GLY A 18 -1.86 -4.26 -24.17
N ILE A 19 -1.51 -4.30 -22.88
CA ILE A 19 -1.15 -5.56 -22.19
C ILE A 19 -2.31 -6.54 -22.27
N GLN A 20 -3.55 -6.09 -22.12
CA GLN A 20 -4.73 -6.97 -22.11
C GLN A 20 -4.99 -7.61 -23.49
N GLU A 21 -4.87 -6.85 -24.57
CA GLU A 21 -5.02 -7.38 -25.94
C GLU A 21 -3.90 -8.35 -26.31
N TRP A 22 -2.65 -8.05 -25.92
CA TRP A 22 -1.53 -8.96 -26.14
C TRP A 22 -1.65 -10.24 -25.29
N LEU A 23 -2.17 -10.15 -24.06
CA LEU A 23 -2.37 -11.31 -23.19
C LEU A 23 -3.46 -12.25 -23.68
N GLN A 24 -4.57 -11.69 -24.14
CA GLN A 24 -5.69 -12.46 -24.68
C GLN A 24 -5.30 -13.15 -25.99
N ARG A 25 -4.38 -12.55 -26.76
CA ARG A 25 -3.89 -13.12 -28.02
C ARG A 25 -2.84 -14.23 -27.82
N LEU A 26 -2.19 -14.32 -26.67
CA LEU A 26 -1.12 -15.29 -26.39
C LEU A 26 -1.56 -16.50 -25.55
N ASP A 27 -2.84 -16.58 -25.16
CA ASP A 27 -3.41 -17.67 -24.34
C ASP A 27 -2.63 -17.94 -23.03
N ALA A 28 -2.05 -16.88 -22.47
CA ALA A 28 -1.15 -16.99 -21.32
C ALA A 28 -1.93 -16.97 -20.00
N GLU A 29 -2.64 -18.07 -19.69
CA GLU A 29 -3.38 -18.25 -18.43
C GLU A 29 -2.52 -17.97 -17.18
N GLN A 30 -1.23 -18.36 -17.24
CA GLN A 30 -0.27 -18.14 -16.15
C GLN A 30 0.00 -16.66 -15.87
N PHE A 31 -0.07 -15.81 -16.89
CA PHE A 31 0.12 -14.37 -16.70
C PHE A 31 -1.11 -13.71 -16.09
N TYR A 32 -2.31 -14.20 -16.41
CA TYR A 32 -3.57 -13.72 -15.82
C TYR A 32 -3.58 -13.92 -14.30
N ILE A 33 -3.11 -15.07 -13.83
CA ILE A 33 -2.95 -15.39 -12.41
C ILE A 33 -1.97 -14.42 -11.74
N GLY A 34 -0.83 -14.14 -12.39
CA GLY A 34 0.16 -13.20 -11.86
C GLY A 34 -0.39 -11.78 -11.63
N VAL A 35 -1.19 -11.27 -12.57
CA VAL A 35 -1.81 -9.94 -12.45
C VAL A 35 -2.80 -9.91 -11.28
N TYR A 36 -3.60 -10.96 -11.11
CA TYR A 36 -4.57 -11.05 -10.02
C TYR A 36 -3.88 -11.06 -8.64
N VAL A 37 -2.75 -11.76 -8.54
CA VAL A 37 -1.92 -11.79 -7.32
C VAL A 37 -1.30 -10.42 -7.03
N LEU A 38 -0.83 -9.70 -8.06
CA LEU A 38 -0.30 -8.34 -7.89
C LEU A 38 -1.35 -7.36 -7.35
N ILE A 39 -2.59 -7.44 -7.82
CA ILE A 39 -3.69 -6.59 -7.35
C ILE A 39 -3.96 -6.85 -5.85
N ILE A 40 -4.05 -8.12 -5.45
CA ILE A 40 -4.29 -8.48 -4.05
C ILE A 40 -3.12 -8.02 -3.17
N ALA A 41 -1.87 -8.24 -3.61
CA ALA A 41 -0.69 -7.81 -2.88
C ALA A 41 -0.66 -6.29 -2.69
N ALA A 42 -1.04 -5.50 -3.70
CA ALA A 42 -1.09 -4.05 -3.62
C ALA A 42 -2.08 -3.55 -2.57
N VAL A 43 -3.27 -4.17 -2.48
CA VAL A 43 -4.27 -3.84 -1.46
C VAL A 43 -3.74 -4.16 -0.05
N VAL A 44 -3.11 -5.32 0.13
CA VAL A 44 -2.51 -5.72 1.42
C VAL A 44 -1.43 -4.73 1.86
N ILE A 45 -0.53 -4.34 0.95
CA ILE A 45 0.55 -3.38 1.25
C ILE A 45 -0.01 -2.02 1.66
N MET A 46 -1.11 -1.58 1.04
CA MET A 46 -1.77 -0.33 1.41
C MET A 46 -2.33 -0.39 2.84
N ILE A 47 -3.00 -1.48 3.19
CA ILE A 47 -3.56 -1.70 4.54
C ILE A 47 -2.45 -1.76 5.59
N VAL A 48 -1.38 -2.54 5.33
CA VAL A 48 -0.24 -2.65 6.24
C VAL A 48 0.46 -1.30 6.43
N SER A 49 0.55 -0.49 5.37
CA SER A 49 1.12 0.86 5.46
C SER A 49 0.27 1.80 6.33
N PHE A 50 -1.06 1.70 6.23
CA PHE A 50 -1.98 2.49 7.05
C PHE A 50 -1.86 2.13 8.53
N ILE A 51 -1.78 0.83 8.83
CA ILE A 51 -1.61 0.32 10.21
C ILE A 51 -0.23 0.71 10.76
N GLY A 52 0.83 0.53 9.98
CA GLY A 52 2.19 0.88 10.39
C GLY A 52 2.35 2.37 10.72
N CYS A 53 1.74 3.25 9.92
CA CYS A 53 1.70 4.67 10.22
C CYS A 53 0.86 4.98 11.47
N ALA A 54 -0.31 4.34 11.64
CA ALA A 54 -1.15 4.54 12.81
C ALA A 54 -0.44 4.12 14.12
N SER A 55 0.30 3.00 14.10
CA SER A 55 1.09 2.53 15.23
C SER A 55 2.15 3.55 15.65
N ALA A 56 2.91 4.08 14.70
CA ALA A 56 3.95 5.09 14.97
C ALA A 56 3.39 6.45 15.42
N LEU A 57 2.15 6.79 15.03
CA LEU A 57 1.47 8.00 15.48
C LEU A 57 0.91 7.86 16.90
N GLN A 58 0.54 6.65 17.33
CA GLN A 58 -0.04 6.41 18.65
C GLN A 58 0.98 6.56 19.78
N GLU A 59 2.23 6.13 19.56
CA GLU A 59 3.33 6.34 20.50
C GLU A 59 3.73 7.81 20.65
N SER A 60 3.71 8.60 19.57
CA SER A 60 4.04 10.03 19.60
C SER A 60 2.90 10.89 20.19
N SER A 61 1.64 10.56 19.93
CA SER A 61 0.48 11.24 20.54
C SER A 61 0.36 10.95 22.04
N LEU A 62 0.67 9.71 22.46
CA LEU A 62 0.69 9.31 23.87
C LEU A 62 1.89 9.93 24.61
N ALA A 63 3.06 10.02 23.98
CA ALA A 63 4.22 10.73 24.54
C ALA A 63 3.96 12.23 24.74
N LEU A 64 3.29 12.89 23.79
CA LEU A 64 2.94 14.32 23.86
C LEU A 64 1.83 14.57 24.91
N LEU A 65 0.88 13.65 25.08
CA LEU A 65 -0.16 13.71 26.11
C LEU A 65 0.41 13.48 27.53
N ILE A 66 1.32 12.52 27.72
CA ILE A 66 2.02 12.32 29.01
C ILE A 66 2.85 13.57 29.35
N LEU A 67 3.67 14.07 28.42
CA LEU A 67 4.48 15.27 28.67
C LEU A 67 3.62 16.51 29.01
N THR A 68 2.44 16.66 28.41
CA THR A 68 1.50 17.75 28.72
C THR A 68 0.84 17.58 30.10
N HIS A 69 0.60 16.34 30.55
CA HIS A 69 0.11 16.05 31.91
C HIS A 69 1.18 16.26 32.99
N GLU A 70 2.47 16.14 32.66
CA GLU A 70 3.58 16.46 33.56
C GLU A 70 3.95 17.97 33.54
N LEU A 71 3.32 18.78 32.69
CA LEU A 71 3.57 20.23 32.59
C LEU A 71 2.39 21.16 32.99
N PRO A 72 1.58 20.89 34.03
CA PRO A 72 0.95 21.95 34.77
C PRO A 72 2.00 22.52 35.75
N CYS A 73 2.55 23.69 35.39
CA CYS A 73 3.36 24.59 36.25
C CYS A 73 4.89 24.38 36.24
N THR A 74 5.59 25.04 35.31
CA THR A 74 6.76 25.87 35.59
C THR A 74 6.81 27.01 34.56
#